data_AF-A0AB38RPA0-F1
#
_entry.id   AF-A0AB38RPA0-F1
#
_cell.length_a   1.000
_cell.length_b   1.000
_cell.length_c   1.000
_cell.angle_alpha   90.00
_cell.angle_beta   90.00
_cell.angle_gamma   90.00
#
_symmetry.space_group_name_H-M   'P 1'
#
loop_
_entity.id
_entity.type
_entity.pdbx_description
1 polymer ?
#
loop_
_entity_poly.entity_id
_entity_poly.type
_entity_poly.pdbx_seq_one_letter_code
_entity_poly.pdbx_strand_id
1 'polypeptide(L)'
;MANTRDGLAAARARGRKGGRPPKLTDDQIALAQRLYDAGENTVAQIAAMLNVPRTTIYGHLSKKNTSAPSQLARPAAETPATAFASVRVPRTCPTCGYEPSTRAEAAHQRGDLAVAWLHPNADDPGSVVIRSHCHHCEPESPAFDVACQVCGDGPILAGDFAQAAQCGGDLPAPVAHWLLESGWTVEPSLLCPDHAREVAR
;
A
#
# COMPACT_ATOMS: atom_id res chain seq x y z
N MET A 1 -16.28 -8.31 39.04
CA MET A 1 -15.58 -7.95 37.79
C MET A 1 -16.29 -8.67 36.64
N ALA A 2 -17.31 -8.05 36.04
CA ALA A 2 -18.05 -8.62 34.92
C ALA A 2 -18.46 -7.53 33.92
N ASN A 3 -18.54 -7.91 32.64
CA ASN A 3 -19.25 -7.25 31.53
C ASN A 3 -18.52 -6.28 30.57
N THR A 4 -17.18 -6.30 30.46
CA THR A 4 -16.55 -5.56 29.33
C THR A 4 -16.84 -6.25 27.99
N ARG A 5 -16.81 -7.60 27.95
CA ARG A 5 -17.09 -8.37 26.72
C ARG A 5 -18.57 -8.40 26.37
N ASP A 6 -19.43 -8.54 27.39
CA ASP A 6 -20.88 -8.54 27.24
C ASP A 6 -21.41 -7.17 26.81
N GLY A 7 -20.87 -6.08 27.37
CA GLY A 7 -21.20 -4.71 26.96
C GLY A 7 -20.81 -4.39 25.52
N LEU A 8 -19.67 -4.93 25.04
CA LEU A 8 -19.25 -4.81 23.64
C LEU A 8 -20.15 -5.64 22.71
N ALA A 9 -20.53 -6.85 23.11
CA ALA A 9 -21.46 -7.70 22.34
C ALA A 9 -22.84 -7.04 22.24
N ALA A 10 -23.37 -6.50 23.35
CA ALA A 10 -24.62 -5.75 23.38
C ALA A 10 -24.54 -4.43 22.58
N ALA A 11 -23.39 -3.76 22.52
CA ALA A 11 -23.19 -2.58 21.66
C ALA A 11 -23.19 -2.95 20.17
N ARG A 12 -22.55 -4.07 19.79
CA ARG A 12 -22.58 -4.60 18.42
C ARG A 12 -23.97 -5.05 17.99
N ALA A 13 -24.71 -5.72 18.87
CA ALA A 13 -26.10 -6.13 18.63
C ALA A 13 -27.04 -4.92 18.40
N ARG A 14 -26.71 -3.76 18.99
CA ARG A 14 -27.40 -2.49 18.78
C ARG A 14 -26.91 -1.70 17.56
N GLY A 15 -26.07 -2.30 16.70
CA GLY A 15 -25.59 -1.68 15.47
C GLY A 15 -24.56 -0.57 15.65
N ARG A 16 -24.03 -0.36 16.86
CA ARG A 16 -22.93 0.60 17.07
C ARG A 16 -21.63 -0.02 16.56
N LYS A 17 -21.15 0.48 15.42
CA LYS A 17 -19.78 0.22 14.95
C LYS A 17 -18.82 0.99 15.84
N GLY A 18 -18.22 0.30 16.82
CA GLY A 18 -17.16 0.86 17.65
C GLY A 18 -15.85 0.89 16.88
N GLY A 19 -15.33 2.08 16.60
CA GLY A 19 -14.06 2.29 15.90
C GLY A 19 -13.81 3.78 15.69
N ARG A 20 -12.54 4.14 15.47
CA ARG A 20 -12.17 5.50 15.03
C ARG A 20 -12.83 5.75 13.67
N PRO A 21 -13.53 6.88 13.47
CA PRO A 21 -14.12 7.19 12.17
C PRO A 21 -13.05 7.18 11.08
N PRO A 22 -13.37 6.66 9.87
CA PRO A 22 -12.43 6.63 8.76
C PRO A 22 -11.99 8.06 8.42
N LYS A 23 -10.70 8.23 8.08
CA LYS A 23 -10.13 9.53 7.71
C LYS A 23 -10.65 10.06 6.37
N LEU A 24 -11.24 9.19 5.55
CA LEU A 24 -11.84 9.51 4.26
C LEU A 24 -13.35 9.25 4.30
N THR A 25 -14.11 10.15 3.68
CA THR A 25 -15.51 9.91 3.35
C THR A 25 -15.66 9.08 2.07
N ASP A 26 -16.79 8.42 1.90
CA ASP A 26 -17.08 7.62 0.70
C ASP A 26 -16.99 8.47 -0.59
N ASP A 27 -17.36 9.74 -0.52
CA ASP A 27 -17.25 10.71 -1.63
C ASP A 27 -15.79 11.01 -2.00
N GLN A 28 -14.91 11.12 -0.99
CA GLN A 28 -13.48 11.33 -1.21
C GLN A 28 -12.82 10.09 -1.81
N ILE A 29 -13.27 8.89 -1.43
CA ILE A 29 -12.81 7.63 -2.02
C ILE A 29 -13.25 7.56 -3.49
N ALA A 30 -14.51 7.88 -3.79
CA ALA A 30 -15.03 7.89 -5.16
C ALA A 30 -14.34 8.95 -6.03
N LEU A 31 -13.96 10.09 -5.46
CA LEU A 31 -13.17 11.12 -6.14
C LEU A 31 -11.73 10.63 -6.39
N ALA A 32 -11.06 10.07 -5.39
CA ALA A 32 -9.72 9.50 -5.52
C ALA A 32 -9.66 8.43 -6.61
N GLN A 33 -10.64 7.53 -6.64
CA GLN A 33 -10.75 6.49 -7.65
C GLN A 33 -10.95 7.08 -9.05
N ARG A 34 -11.80 8.10 -9.21
CA ARG A 34 -11.99 8.76 -10.52
C ARG A 34 -10.71 9.45 -11.02
N LEU A 35 -9.98 10.12 -10.13
CA LEU A 35 -8.73 10.79 -10.49
C LEU A 35 -7.63 9.78 -10.86
N TYR A 36 -7.59 8.65 -10.15
CA TYR A 36 -6.69 7.54 -10.46
C TYR A 36 -7.06 6.86 -11.78
N ASP A 37 -8.35 6.57 -12.00
CA ASP A 37 -8.88 5.96 -13.23
C ASP A 37 -8.66 6.88 -14.45
N ALA A 38 -8.66 8.20 -14.26
CA ALA A 38 -8.35 9.17 -15.31
C ALA A 38 -6.87 9.15 -15.73
N GLY A 39 -5.96 8.66 -14.89
CA GLY A 39 -4.52 8.59 -15.18
C GLY A 39 -3.81 9.95 -15.28
N GLU A 40 -4.54 11.06 -15.15
CA GLU A 40 -4.02 12.43 -15.23
C GLU A 40 -3.33 12.89 -13.94
N ASN A 41 -3.59 12.21 -12.82
CA ASN A 41 -3.08 12.58 -11.51
C ASN A 41 -2.37 11.39 -10.86
N THR A 42 -1.14 11.62 -10.40
CA THR A 42 -0.39 10.63 -9.64
C THR A 42 -1.03 10.41 -8.26
N VAL A 43 -0.81 9.25 -7.66
CA VAL A 43 -1.27 8.95 -6.29
C VAL A 43 -0.75 9.98 -5.27
N ALA A 44 0.43 10.59 -5.53
CA ALA A 44 0.99 11.66 -4.68
C ALA A 44 0.14 12.93 -4.76
N GLN A 45 -0.23 13.34 -5.98
CA GLN A 45 -1.08 14.51 -6.21
C GLN A 45 -2.48 14.28 -5.63
N ILE A 46 -3.05 13.09 -5.81
CA ILE A 46 -4.35 12.73 -5.24
C ILE A 46 -4.30 12.76 -3.70
N ALA A 47 -3.23 12.22 -3.09
CA ALA A 47 -3.00 12.26 -1.65
C ALA A 47 -2.88 13.70 -1.12
N ALA A 48 -2.12 14.55 -1.82
CA ALA A 48 -1.98 15.96 -1.48
C ALA A 48 -3.30 16.74 -1.61
N MET A 49 -4.08 16.49 -2.67
CA MET A 49 -5.39 17.11 -2.90
C MET A 49 -6.42 16.73 -1.83
N LEU A 50 -6.34 15.50 -1.31
CA LEU A 50 -7.24 15.00 -0.27
C LEU A 50 -6.68 15.17 1.14
N ASN A 51 -5.48 15.76 1.28
CA ASN A 51 -4.76 15.98 2.53
C ASN A 51 -4.67 14.71 3.42
N VAL A 52 -4.43 13.57 2.78
CA VAL A 52 -4.30 12.26 3.41
C VAL A 52 -2.99 11.60 2.99
N PRO A 53 -2.39 10.74 3.85
CA PRO A 53 -1.18 10.04 3.46
C PRO A 53 -1.47 9.05 2.34
N ARG A 54 -0.46 8.80 1.49
CA ARG A 54 -0.55 7.91 0.32
C ARG A 54 -1.00 6.50 0.70
N THR A 55 -0.62 6.01 1.88
CA THR A 55 -1.06 4.72 2.43
C THR A 55 -2.58 4.63 2.54
N THR A 56 -3.23 5.72 2.95
CA THR A 56 -4.70 5.77 3.02
C THR A 56 -5.32 5.72 1.62
N ILE A 57 -4.72 6.36 0.62
CA ILE A 57 -5.18 6.27 -0.77
C ILE A 57 -5.02 4.84 -1.32
N TYR A 58 -3.85 4.22 -1.18
CA TYR A 58 -3.58 2.88 -1.73
C TYR A 58 -4.55 1.82 -1.22
N GLY A 59 -4.93 1.88 0.05
CA GLY A 59 -5.85 0.89 0.60
C GLY A 59 -7.33 1.14 0.26
N HIS A 60 -7.67 2.29 -0.34
CA HIS A 60 -9.03 2.58 -0.85
C HIS A 60 -9.13 2.53 -2.38
N LEU A 61 -7.99 2.56 -3.10
CA LEU A 61 -7.97 2.36 -4.54
C LEU A 61 -8.22 0.89 -4.88
N SER A 62 -9.32 0.63 -5.59
CA SER A 62 -9.54 -0.67 -6.20
C SER A 62 -8.62 -0.77 -7.41
N LYS A 63 -7.55 -1.58 -7.31
CA LYS A 63 -6.75 -2.02 -8.45
C LYS A 63 -7.67 -2.76 -9.43
N LYS A 64 -8.28 -2.02 -10.35
CA LYS A 64 -8.66 -2.58 -11.64
C LYS A 64 -7.37 -2.59 -12.42
N ASN A 65 -6.86 -3.79 -12.70
CA ASN A 65 -5.84 -3.96 -13.74
C ASN A 65 -6.41 -3.32 -15.01
N THR A 66 -5.99 -2.10 -15.31
CA THR A 66 -6.35 -1.41 -16.55
C THR A 66 -5.54 -2.03 -17.68
N SER A 67 -6.04 -3.18 -18.14
CA SER A 67 -6.05 -3.50 -19.55
C SER A 67 -7.50 -3.23 -19.99
N ALA A 68 -7.76 -2.07 -20.59
CA ALA A 68 -9.08 -1.74 -21.14
C ALA A 68 -9.12 -2.05 -22.66
N PRO A 69 -10.30 -2.07 -23.31
CA PRO A 69 -11.55 -2.76 -22.97
C PRO A 69 -12.06 -3.59 -24.18
N SER A 70 -12.92 -4.59 -23.96
CA SER A 70 -13.93 -4.95 -24.97
C SER A 70 -15.12 -5.68 -24.34
N GLN A 71 -16.29 -5.09 -24.54
CA GLN A 71 -17.58 -5.57 -24.08
C GLN A 71 -18.00 -6.81 -24.87
N LEU A 72 -18.53 -7.84 -24.21
CA LEU A 72 -19.87 -8.38 -24.46
C LEU A 72 -20.16 -9.59 -23.55
N ALA A 73 -21.37 -9.57 -23.00
CA ALA A 73 -22.14 -10.68 -22.43
C ALA A 73 -21.73 -11.27 -21.07
N ARG A 74 -22.61 -11.05 -20.08
CA ARG A 74 -22.98 -12.10 -19.11
C ARG A 74 -23.68 -13.22 -19.90
N PRO A 75 -23.46 -14.50 -19.58
CA PRO A 75 -24.29 -15.10 -18.53
C PRO A 75 -23.48 -15.95 -17.54
N ALA A 76 -24.14 -16.27 -16.43
CA ALA A 76 -23.65 -17.15 -15.39
C ALA A 76 -23.41 -18.58 -15.94
N ALA A 77 -22.24 -19.16 -15.66
CA ALA A 77 -22.08 -20.60 -15.42
C ALA A 77 -20.64 -20.89 -14.92
N GLU A 78 -20.61 -21.53 -13.75
CA GLU A 78 -19.70 -22.59 -13.32
C GLU A 78 -18.19 -22.47 -13.58
N THR A 79 -17.49 -22.31 -12.45
CA THR A 79 -16.12 -22.73 -12.17
C THR A 79 -15.80 -24.10 -12.80
N PRO A 80 -14.56 -24.30 -13.29
CA PRO A 80 -13.66 -25.09 -12.47
C PRO A 80 -12.31 -24.42 -12.27
N ALA A 81 -11.91 -24.42 -11.00
CA ALA A 81 -10.65 -23.92 -10.52
C ALA A 81 -9.53 -24.84 -11.00
N THR A 82 -8.67 -24.34 -11.87
CA THR A 82 -7.26 -24.72 -11.85
C THR A 82 -6.50 -23.52 -11.32
N ALA A 83 -6.60 -23.33 -10.01
CA ALA A 83 -5.91 -22.24 -9.33
C ALA A 83 -4.45 -22.66 -9.15
N PHE A 84 -3.55 -22.03 -9.92
CA PHE A 84 -2.20 -21.78 -9.44
C PHE A 84 -2.35 -21.16 -8.05
N ALA A 85 -1.71 -21.77 -7.05
CA ALA A 85 -1.78 -21.31 -5.67
C ALA A 85 -1.16 -19.92 -5.59
N SER A 86 -1.98 -18.87 -5.80
CA SER A 86 -1.65 -17.51 -5.43
C SER A 86 -1.27 -17.55 -3.96
N VAL A 87 -0.02 -17.24 -3.65
CA VAL A 87 0.48 -17.09 -2.27
C VAL A 87 -0.56 -16.25 -1.52
N ARG A 88 -1.32 -16.90 -0.63
CA ARG A 88 -2.39 -16.22 0.11
C ARG A 88 -1.70 -15.32 1.11
N VAL A 89 -1.58 -14.03 0.78
CA VAL A 89 -1.20 -13.02 1.76
C VAL A 89 -2.17 -13.17 2.94
N PRO A 90 -1.66 -13.45 4.15
CA PRO A 90 -2.51 -13.76 5.29
C PRO A 90 -3.47 -12.60 5.55
N ARG A 91 -4.74 -12.93 5.81
CA ARG A 91 -5.76 -11.94 6.14
C ARG A 91 -5.52 -11.32 7.51
N THR A 92 -4.70 -11.95 8.33
CA THR A 92 -4.26 -11.47 9.63
C THR A 92 -2.90 -10.80 9.51
N CYS A 93 -2.72 -9.66 10.18
CA CYS A 93 -1.41 -9.02 10.22
C CYS A 93 -0.45 -9.91 11.02
N PRO A 94 0.71 -10.31 10.47
CA PRO A 94 1.67 -11.14 11.19
C PRO A 94 2.33 -10.41 12.37
N THR A 95 2.30 -9.07 12.37
CA THR A 95 2.95 -8.24 13.38
C THR A 95 2.06 -8.01 14.61
N CYS A 96 0.80 -7.59 14.41
CA CYS A 96 -0.10 -7.27 15.53
C CYS A 96 -1.28 -8.23 15.71
N GLY A 97 -1.49 -9.18 14.79
CA GLY A 97 -2.63 -10.08 14.82
C GLY A 97 -3.97 -9.43 14.47
N TYR A 98 -3.98 -8.21 13.94
CA TYR A 98 -5.22 -7.56 13.50
C TYR A 98 -5.94 -8.41 12.45
N GLU A 99 -7.23 -8.68 12.71
CA GLU A 99 -8.10 -9.46 11.84
C GLU A 99 -9.19 -8.55 11.24
N PRO A 100 -9.19 -8.34 9.91
CA PRO A 100 -10.14 -7.46 9.26
C PRO A 100 -11.54 -8.07 9.32
N SER A 101 -12.48 -7.28 9.84
CA SER A 101 -13.87 -7.71 10.07
C SER A 101 -14.74 -7.65 8.82
N THR A 102 -14.28 -6.92 7.79
CA THR A 102 -14.98 -6.74 6.52
C THR A 102 -14.10 -7.09 5.32
N ARG A 103 -14.74 -7.35 4.18
CA ARG A 103 -14.02 -7.58 2.90
C ARG A 103 -13.22 -6.36 2.45
N ALA A 104 -13.74 -5.15 2.70
CA ALA A 104 -13.06 -3.90 2.38
C ALA A 104 -11.79 -3.72 3.22
N GLU A 105 -11.87 -3.92 4.54
CA GLU A 105 -10.70 -3.92 5.43
C GLU A 105 -9.68 -4.99 5.02
N ALA A 106 -10.14 -6.19 4.63
CA ALA A 106 -9.25 -7.24 4.16
C ALA A 106 -8.61 -6.94 2.78
N ALA A 107 -9.19 -6.06 1.98
CA ALA A 107 -8.59 -5.58 0.75
C ALA A 107 -7.55 -4.51 1.05
N HIS A 108 -7.89 -3.53 1.88
CA HIS A 108 -7.00 -2.47 2.37
C HIS A 108 -5.73 -3.06 2.99
N GLN A 109 -5.89 -3.97 3.96
CA GLN A 109 -4.77 -4.60 4.63
C GLN A 109 -3.87 -5.40 3.69
N ARG A 110 -4.43 -6.07 2.66
CA ARG A 110 -3.62 -6.74 1.66
C ARG A 110 -2.84 -5.74 0.80
N GLY A 111 -3.41 -4.57 0.53
CA GLY A 111 -2.72 -3.45 -0.11
C GLY A 111 -1.55 -2.96 0.74
N ASP A 112 -1.80 -2.65 2.01
CA ASP A 112 -0.75 -2.17 2.93
C ASP A 112 0.39 -3.17 3.06
N LEU A 113 0.07 -4.45 3.25
CA LEU A 113 1.07 -5.51 3.39
C LEU A 113 1.83 -5.79 2.09
N ALA A 114 1.30 -5.40 0.93
CA ALA A 114 2.00 -5.52 -0.34
C ALA A 114 3.02 -4.40 -0.56
N VAL A 115 2.98 -3.32 0.23
CA VAL A 115 3.99 -2.25 0.17
C VAL A 115 5.26 -2.70 0.87
N ALA A 116 6.39 -2.61 0.17
CA ALA A 116 7.70 -2.89 0.72
C ALA A 116 8.22 -1.67 1.51
N TRP A 117 8.50 -1.86 2.80
CA TRP A 117 9.16 -0.87 3.64
C TRP A 117 10.63 -1.23 3.82
N LEU A 118 11.52 -0.29 3.51
CA LEU A 118 12.97 -0.45 3.63
C LEU A 118 13.44 0.13 4.96
N HIS A 119 13.90 -0.74 5.85
CA HIS A 119 14.43 -0.40 7.17
C HIS A 119 15.96 -0.61 7.19
N PRO A 120 16.71 0.20 7.95
CA PRO A 120 18.10 -0.13 8.25
C PRO A 120 18.16 -1.45 9.02
N ASN A 121 19.12 -2.30 8.66
CA ASN A 121 19.39 -3.49 9.46
C ASN A 121 20.05 -3.06 10.79
N ALA A 122 19.51 -3.56 11.91
CA ALA A 122 20.03 -3.23 13.24
C ALA A 122 21.45 -3.78 13.48
N ASP A 123 21.77 -4.91 12.85
CA ASP A 123 23.08 -5.55 12.96
C ASP A 123 24.10 -5.00 11.95
N ASP A 124 23.62 -4.44 10.83
CA ASP A 124 24.45 -3.87 9.77
C ASP A 124 23.75 -2.65 9.12
N PRO A 125 24.01 -1.42 9.58
CA PRO A 125 23.40 -0.22 9.03
C PRO A 125 23.65 -0.01 7.52
N GLY A 126 24.63 -0.71 6.94
CA GLY A 126 24.90 -0.72 5.50
C GLY A 126 23.95 -1.63 4.70
N SER A 127 23.08 -2.38 5.36
CA SER A 127 22.16 -3.35 4.76
C SER A 127 20.69 -2.95 4.93
N VAL A 128 19.87 -3.33 3.95
CA VAL A 128 18.44 -3.02 3.91
C VAL A 128 17.62 -4.25 4.31
N VAL A 129 16.73 -4.08 5.28
CA VAL A 129 15.73 -5.09 5.66
C VAL A 129 14.36 -4.68 5.14
N ILE A 130 13.74 -5.57 4.37
CA ILE A 130 12.39 -5.36 3.85
C ILE A 130 11.38 -5.82 4.91
N ARG A 131 10.41 -4.95 5.22
CA ARG A 131 9.29 -5.26 6.12
C ARG A 131 7.97 -4.84 5.46
N SER A 132 6.88 -5.46 5.89
CA SER A 132 5.53 -5.09 5.50
C SER A 132 4.73 -4.73 6.75
N HIS A 133 3.99 -3.63 6.69
CA HIS A 133 3.20 -3.14 7.81
C HIS A 133 1.74 -3.05 7.40
N CYS A 134 0.83 -3.40 8.31
CA CYS A 134 -0.58 -3.02 8.12
C CYS A 134 -0.79 -1.58 8.58
N HIS A 135 -1.94 -0.98 8.25
CA HIS A 135 -2.31 0.35 8.74
C HIS A 135 -2.15 0.58 10.26
N HIS A 136 -2.28 -0.47 11.08
CA HIS A 136 -2.15 -0.37 12.55
C HIS A 136 -0.70 -0.51 13.05
N CYS A 137 0.20 -1.03 12.22
CA CYS A 137 1.61 -1.25 12.56
C CYS A 137 2.54 -0.30 11.82
N GLU A 138 2.00 0.57 10.97
CA GLU A 138 2.78 1.53 10.21
C GLU A 138 3.65 2.33 11.19
N PRO A 139 4.98 2.35 11.00
CA PRO A 139 5.85 3.13 11.87
C PRO A 139 5.47 4.61 11.75
N GLU A 140 5.30 5.28 12.89
CA GLU A 140 5.15 6.75 12.87
C GLU A 140 6.46 7.39 12.38
N SER A 141 6.31 8.53 11.69
CA SER A 141 7.34 9.29 10.96
C SER A 141 8.76 9.25 11.56
N PRO A 142 9.82 9.24 10.73
CA PRO A 142 9.82 9.61 9.32
C PRO A 142 9.59 8.43 8.34
N ALA A 143 8.78 8.71 7.32
CA ALA A 143 8.58 7.87 6.13
C ALA A 143 8.89 8.68 4.87
N PHE A 144 9.53 8.06 3.88
CA PHE A 144 9.87 8.70 2.60
C PHE A 144 9.51 7.78 1.44
N ASP A 145 8.65 8.25 0.52
CA ASP A 145 8.25 7.49 -0.66
C ASP A 145 9.35 7.51 -1.73
N VAL A 146 9.87 6.33 -2.09
CA VAL A 146 10.61 6.15 -3.34
C VAL A 146 9.61 5.79 -4.42
N ALA A 147 9.36 6.70 -5.34
CA ALA A 147 8.36 6.51 -6.39
C ALA A 147 9.01 6.45 -7.77
N CYS A 148 8.58 5.50 -8.59
CA CYS A 148 8.87 5.52 -10.02
C CYS A 148 8.26 6.76 -10.65
N GLN A 149 9.01 7.48 -11.49
CA GLN A 149 8.51 8.69 -12.16
C GLN A 149 7.37 8.43 -13.14
N VAL A 150 7.21 7.20 -13.64
CA VAL A 150 6.18 6.85 -14.63
C VAL A 150 4.88 6.40 -13.96
N CYS A 151 4.91 5.37 -13.11
CA CYS A 151 3.69 4.87 -12.46
C CYS A 151 3.43 5.42 -11.05
N GLY A 152 4.44 6.01 -10.40
CA GLY A 152 4.32 6.51 -9.02
C GLY A 152 4.32 5.42 -7.94
N ASP A 153 4.44 4.15 -8.30
CA ASP A 153 4.62 3.02 -7.37
C ASP A 153 6.08 2.93 -6.92
N GLY A 154 6.30 2.38 -5.72
CA GLY A 154 7.61 2.02 -5.21
C GLY A 154 7.66 1.79 -3.71
N PRO A 155 8.84 1.45 -3.17
CA PRO A 155 9.01 1.17 -1.76
C PRO A 155 9.01 2.43 -0.90
N ILE A 156 8.78 2.27 0.40
CA ILE A 156 8.81 3.36 1.38
C ILE A 156 10.04 3.17 2.28
N LEU A 157 10.84 4.21 2.46
CA LEU A 157 11.94 4.22 3.43
C LEU A 157 11.40 4.51 4.83
N ALA A 158 11.96 3.86 5.83
CA ALA A 158 11.60 4.05 7.24
C ALA A 158 12.78 4.54 8.07
N GLY A 159 12.50 5.31 9.12
CA GLY A 159 13.49 5.67 10.15
C GLY A 159 14.68 6.43 9.57
N ASP A 160 15.89 6.00 9.91
CA ASP A 160 17.12 6.70 9.52
C ASP A 160 17.28 6.84 8.00
N PHE A 161 16.82 5.85 7.21
CA PHE A 161 16.83 5.97 5.75
C PHE A 161 15.88 7.05 5.25
N ALA A 162 14.69 7.17 5.85
CA ALA A 162 13.74 8.21 5.51
C ALA A 162 14.26 9.60 5.92
N GLN A 163 14.85 9.69 7.12
CA GLN A 163 15.44 10.94 7.62
C GLN A 163 16.59 11.42 6.72
N ALA A 164 17.49 10.51 6.34
CA ALA A 164 18.63 10.81 5.48
C ALA A 164 18.17 11.31 4.10
N ALA A 165 17.18 10.66 3.48
CA ALA A 165 16.63 11.09 2.19
C ALA A 165 15.97 12.49 2.28
N GLN A 166 15.27 12.77 3.38
CA GLN A 166 14.63 14.08 3.59
C GLN A 166 15.62 15.23 3.82
N CYS A 167 16.71 14.98 4.55
CA CYS A 167 17.72 16.01 4.85
C CYS A 167 18.73 16.21 3.72
N GLY A 168 19.12 15.14 3.04
CA GLY A 168 20.17 15.16 2.02
C GLY A 168 19.68 15.38 0.59
N GLY A 169 18.39 15.15 0.30
CA GLY A 169 17.83 15.23 -1.04
C GLY A 169 18.16 14.03 -1.94
N ASP A 170 19.15 13.22 -1.57
CA ASP A 170 19.57 12.00 -2.26
C ASP A 170 19.22 10.72 -1.49
N LEU A 171 19.13 9.60 -2.21
CA LEU A 171 18.89 8.29 -1.60
C LEU A 171 20.15 7.79 -0.87
N PRO A 172 20.01 7.22 0.36
CA PRO A 172 21.12 6.59 1.06
C PRO A 172 21.77 5.49 0.20
N ALA A 173 23.11 5.37 0.23
CA ALA A 173 23.84 4.40 -0.60
C ALA A 173 23.35 2.94 -0.46
N PRO A 174 23.01 2.43 0.76
CA PRO A 174 22.42 1.09 0.91
C PRO A 174 21.09 0.93 0.15
N VAL A 175 20.26 1.99 0.17
CA VAL A 175 18.96 2.00 -0.50
C VAL A 175 19.15 2.05 -2.01
N ALA A 176 20.04 2.92 -2.51
CA ALA A 176 20.35 3.01 -3.93
C ALA A 176 20.90 1.68 -4.49
N HIS A 177 21.79 1.03 -3.74
CA HIS A 177 22.33 -0.28 -4.11
C HIS A 177 21.23 -1.35 -4.15
N TRP A 178 20.39 -1.42 -3.11
CA TRP A 178 19.26 -2.36 -3.07
C TRP A 178 18.28 -2.14 -4.23
N LEU A 179 18.00 -0.88 -4.59
CA LEU A 179 17.16 -0.53 -5.73
C LEU A 179 17.76 -1.06 -7.04
N LEU A 180 19.05 -0.81 -7.29
CA LEU A 180 19.76 -1.31 -8.46
C LEU A 180 19.75 -2.85 -8.54
N GLU A 181 20.03 -3.54 -7.43
CA GLU A 181 19.96 -5.01 -7.37
C GLU A 181 18.54 -5.54 -7.61
N SER A 182 17.54 -4.78 -7.21
CA SER A 182 16.11 -5.07 -7.46
C SER A 182 15.67 -4.73 -8.89
N GLY A 183 16.60 -4.27 -9.75
CA GLY A 183 16.37 -3.93 -11.14
C GLY A 183 15.76 -2.55 -11.37
N TRP A 184 15.76 -1.68 -10.37
CA TRP A 184 15.37 -0.28 -10.54
C TRP A 184 16.47 0.51 -11.24
N THR A 185 16.05 1.53 -11.97
CA THR A 185 16.96 2.59 -12.44
C THR A 185 16.90 3.72 -11.43
N VAL A 186 18.04 4.16 -10.89
CA VAL A 186 18.11 5.29 -9.95
C VAL A 186 18.60 6.58 -10.60
N GLU A 187 19.36 6.49 -11.70
CA GLU A 187 19.82 7.62 -12.50
C GLU A 187 19.60 7.37 -14.00
N PRO A 188 19.27 8.40 -14.80
CA PRO A 188 19.01 9.79 -14.40
C PRO A 188 17.64 10.01 -13.74
N SER A 189 16.77 8.99 -13.75
CA SER A 189 15.42 9.05 -13.20
C SER A 189 15.07 7.75 -12.48
N LEU A 190 14.36 7.86 -11.36
CA LEU A 190 13.85 6.71 -10.62
C LEU A 190 12.78 5.97 -11.43
N LEU A 191 13.12 4.78 -11.94
CA LEU A 191 12.22 3.92 -12.70
C LEU A 191 12.15 2.53 -12.07
N CYS A 192 10.93 1.99 -11.97
CA CYS A 192 10.75 0.61 -11.54
C CYS A 192 11.21 -0.37 -12.63
N PRO A 193 11.45 -1.65 -12.29
CA PRO A 193 12.01 -2.63 -13.22
C PRO A 193 11.17 -2.84 -14.48
N ASP A 194 9.85 -2.68 -14.40
CA ASP A 194 8.96 -2.82 -15.55
C ASP A 194 9.16 -1.66 -16.54
N HIS A 195 9.10 -0.41 -16.06
CA HIS A 195 9.29 0.76 -16.90
C HIS A 195 10.74 0.94 -17.37
N ALA A 196 11.72 0.54 -16.56
CA ALA A 196 13.13 0.54 -16.96
C ALA A 196 13.36 -0.34 -18.21
N ARG A 197 12.67 -1.48 -18.30
CA ARG A 197 12.72 -2.37 -19.47
C ARG A 197 12.00 -1.80 -20.68
N GLU A 198 10.95 -1.02 -20.49
CA GLU A 198 10.22 -0.35 -21.57
C GLU A 198 11.04 0.77 -22.19
N VAL A 199 11.75 1.57 -21.38
CA VAL A 199 12.63 2.66 -21.87
C VAL A 199 13.85 2.12 -22.61
N ALA A 200 14.32 0.91 -22.29
CA ALA A 200 15.47 0.29 -22.92
C ALA A 200 15.18 -0.38 -24.28
N ARG A 201 13.94 -0.36 -24.77
CA ARG A 201 13.52 -0.92 -26.06
C ARG A 201 13.40 0.14 -27.13
#